data_AF-A0AAC9UMR4-F1
#
_entry.id   AF-A0AAC9UMR4-F1
#
_cell.length_a   1.000
_cell.length_b   1.000
_cell.length_c   1.000
_cell.angle_alpha   90.00
_cell.angle_beta   90.00
_cell.angle_gamma   90.00
#
_symmetry.space_group_name_H-M   'P 1'
#
loop_
_entity.id
_entity.type
_entity.pdbx_description
1 polymer ?
#
loop_
_entity_poly.entity_id
_entity_poly.type
_entity_poly.pdbx_seq_one_letter_code
_entity_poly.pdbx_strand_id
1 'polypeptide(L)' 'MARDRGVISDEQIEKFFAAGYGKQQLLEIIVGLSQKVMSNYTNHLADTPVDEPFKKFIK' A
#
# COMPACT_ATOMS: atom_id res chain seq x y z
N MET A 1 4.80 -4.52 6.46
CA MET A 1 5.36 -3.38 5.70
C MET A 1 4.73 -2.04 6.07
N ALA A 2 3.43 -1.78 5.87
CA ALA A 2 2.84 -0.47 6.19
C ALA A 2 2.88 -0.12 7.70
N ARG A 3 2.43 -1.06 8.56
CA ARG A 3 2.45 -0.88 10.03
C ARG A 3 3.87 -0.90 10.59
N ASP A 4 4.72 -1.75 10.02
CA ASP A 4 6.11 -1.97 10.43
C ASP A 4 7.10 -1.02 9.74
N ARG A 5 6.60 -0.05 8.97
CA ARG A 5 7.39 0.99 8.29
C ARG A 5 8.56 0.44 7.46
N GLY A 6 8.34 -0.65 6.74
CA GLY A 6 9.35 -1.27 5.88
C GLY A 6 10.29 -2.26 6.57
N VAL A 7 10.23 -2.40 7.90
CA VAL A 7 10.95 -3.47 8.60
C VAL A 7 10.17 -4.77 8.42
N ILE A 8 10.75 -5.74 7.71
CA ILE A 8 10.11 -7.01 7.37
C ILE A 8 11.06 -8.11 7.82
N SER A 9 10.52 -9.15 8.45
CA SER A 9 11.32 -10.31 8.88
C SER A 9 11.78 -11.15 7.67
N ASP A 10 12.89 -11.86 7.84
CA ASP A 10 13.40 -12.77 6.81
C ASP A 10 12.36 -13.84 6.44
N GLU A 11 11.63 -14.38 7.42
CA GLU A 11 10.53 -15.34 7.19
C GLU A 11 9.45 -14.80 6.24
N GLN A 12 9.10 -13.51 6.37
CA GLN A 12 8.11 -12.87 5.49
C GLN A 12 8.67 -12.67 4.07
N ILE A 13 9.94 -12.31 3.94
CA ILE A 13 10.62 -12.17 2.65
C ILE A 13 10.71 -13.53 1.94
N GLU A 14 11.07 -14.57 2.68
CA GLU A 14 11.14 -15.95 2.17
C GLU A 14 9.78 -16.45 1.71
N LYS A 15 8.72 -16.26 2.50
CA LYS A 15 7.35 -16.61 2.07
C LYS A 15 6.92 -15.87 0.80
N PHE A 16 7.30 -14.60 0.68
CA PHE A 16 7.00 -13.81 -0.50
C PHE A 16 7.72 -14.35 -1.75
N PHE A 17 8.99 -14.72 -1.62
CA PHE A 17 9.75 -15.34 -2.72
C PHE A 17 9.29 -16.76 -3.04
N ALA A 18 8.91 -17.56 -2.03
CA ALA A 18 8.37 -18.90 -2.21
C ALA A 18 7.03 -18.89 -2.97
N ALA A 19 6.27 -17.79 -2.88
CA ALA A 19 5.06 -17.57 -3.67
C ALA A 19 5.34 -17.20 -5.16
N GLY A 20 6.61 -17.11 -5.56
CA GLY A 20 7.03 -16.84 -6.94
C GLY A 20 7.30 -15.37 -7.25
N TYR A 21 7.22 -14.47 -6.26
CA TYR A 21 7.57 -13.07 -6.44
C TYR A 21 9.07 -12.84 -6.27
N GLY A 22 9.56 -11.71 -6.78
CA GLY A 22 10.96 -11.32 -6.71
C GLY A 22 11.17 -9.96 -6.06
N LYS A 23 12.44 -9.54 -6.06
CA LYS A 23 12.86 -8.23 -5.53
C LYS A 23 12.16 -7.07 -6.24
N GLN A 24 11.89 -7.20 -7.54
CA GLN A 24 11.18 -6.17 -8.31
C GLN A 24 9.78 -5.90 -7.73
N GLN A 25 8.99 -6.94 -7.47
CA GLN A 25 7.64 -6.77 -6.91
C GLN A 25 7.67 -6.17 -5.50
N LEU A 26 8.72 -6.45 -4.73
CA LEU A 26 8.97 -5.79 -3.44
C LEU A 26 9.14 -4.27 -3.60
N LEU A 27 9.87 -3.83 -4.63
CA LEU A 27 10.02 -2.40 -4.95
C LEU A 27 8.73 -1.79 -5.47
N GLU A 28 7.95 -2.51 -6.28
CA GLU A 28 6.63 -2.07 -6.75
C GLU A 28 5.66 -1.85 -5.58
N ILE A 29 5.69 -2.73 -4.56
CA ILE A 29 4.93 -2.55 -3.31
C ILE A 29 5.36 -1.27 -2.58
N ILE A 30 6.66 -0.98 -2.50
CA ILE A 30 7.17 0.25 -1.86
C ILE A 30 6.66 1.49 -2.60
N VAL A 31 6.66 1.48 -3.93
CA VAL A 31 6.12 2.59 -4.75
C VAL A 31 4.63 2.77 -4.48
N GLY A 32 3.83 1.69 -4.52
CA GLY A 32 2.40 1.73 -4.25
C GLY A 32 2.09 2.22 -2.83
N LEU A 33 2.86 1.78 -1.84
CA LEU A 33 2.72 2.22 -0.45
C LEU A 33 3.03 3.71 -0.29
N SER A 34 4.11 4.18 -0.91
CA SER A 34 4.52 5.59 -0.88
C SER A 34 3.44 6.49 -1.49
N GLN A 35 2.90 6.09 -2.65
CA GLN A 35 1.80 6.78 -3.30
C GLN A 35 0.56 6.83 -2.41
N LYS A 36 0.21 5.72 -1.75
CA LYS A 36 -0.97 5.68 -0.89
C LYS A 36 -0.83 6.48 0.40
N VAL A 37 0.36 6.52 1.00
CA VAL A 37 0.60 7.39 2.16
C VAL A 37 0.37 8.85 1.77
N MET A 38 0.97 9.30 0.66
CA MET A 38 0.76 10.67 0.16
C MET A 38 -0.72 10.94 -0.11
N SER A 39 -1.39 10.07 -0.87
CA SER A 39 -2.80 10.25 -1.25
C SER A 39 -3.74 10.25 -0.04
N ASN A 40 -3.53 9.35 0.92
CA ASN A 40 -4.38 9.27 2.11
C ASN A 40 -4.25 10.56 2.95
N TYR A 41 -3.04 11.07 3.14
CA TYR A 41 -2.82 12.29 3.90
C TYR A 41 -3.38 13.52 3.18
N THR A 42 -3.15 13.63 1.87
CA THR A 42 -3.72 14.72 1.08
C THR A 42 -5.25 14.73 1.16
N ASN A 43 -5.90 13.59 0.93
CA ASN A 43 -7.36 13.53 0.94
C ASN A 43 -7.95 13.76 2.33
N HIS A 44 -7.29 13.28 3.38
CA HIS A 44 -7.73 13.53 4.74
C HIS A 44 -7.59 15.00 5.13
N LEU A 45 -6.51 15.67 4.74
CA LEU A 45 -6.29 17.09 5.03
C LEU A 45 -7.20 18.02 4.20
N ALA A 46 -7.58 17.60 3.00
CA ALA A 46 -8.41 18.40 2.09
C ALA A 46 -9.90 18.08 2.18
N ASP A 47 -10.31 17.14 3.05
CA ASP A 47 -11.68 16.61 3.14
C ASP A 47 -12.25 16.23 1.75
N THR A 48 -11.41 15.62 0.90
CA THR A 48 -11.78 15.31 -0.48
C THR A 48 -13.02 14.40 -0.52
N PRO A 49 -14.12 14.82 -1.16
CA PRO A 49 -15.32 13.99 -1.24
C PRO A 49 -15.10 12.76 -2.11
N VAL A 50 -15.84 11.69 -1.83
CA VAL A 50 -15.86 10.49 -2.68
C VAL A 50 -16.67 10.79 -3.94
N ASP A 51 -16.10 10.48 -5.10
CA ASP A 51 -16.78 10.63 -6.39
C ASP A 51 -18.07 9.80 -6.47
N GLU A 52 -19.08 10.33 -7.16
CA GLU A 52 -20.42 9.70 -7.29
C GLU A 52 -20.39 8.21 -7.67
N PRO A 53 -19.60 7.74 -8.66
CA PRO A 53 -19.58 6.32 -9.03
C PRO A 53 -19.08 5.40 -7.91
N PHE A 54 -18.29 5.95 -6.98
CA PHE A 54 -17.65 5.21 -5.90
C PHE A 54 -18.44 5.24 -4.58
N LYS A 55 -19.44 6.11 -4.43
CA LYS A 55 -20.25 6.22 -3.21
C LYS A 55 -20.91 4.90 -2.79
N LYS A 56 -21.29 4.05 -3.75
CA LYS A 56 -21.89 2.72 -3.48
C LYS A 56 -20.93 1.71 -2.84
N PHE A 57 -19.63 1.99 -2.82
CA PHE A 57 -18.61 1.13 -2.24
C PHE A 57 -18.07 1.65 -0.89
N ILE A 58 -18.61 2.77 -0.40
CA ILE A 58 -18.32 3.23 0.96
C ILE A 58 -18.89 2.19 1.93
N LYS A 59 -18.06 1.75 2.88
CA LYS A 59 -18.45 0.79 3.93
C LYS A 59 -19.21 1.48 5.06
#